data_AF-A0A9E3SI06-F1
#
_entry.id   AF-A0A9E3SI06-F1
#
_cell.length_a   1.000
_cell.length_b   1.000
_cell.length_c   1.000
_cell.angle_alpha   90.00
_cell.angle_beta   90.00
_cell.angle_gamma   90.00
#
_symmetry.space_group_name_H-M   'P 1'
#
loop_
_entity.id
_entity.type
_entity.pdbx_description
1 polymer ?
#
loop_
_entity_poly.entity_id
_entity_poly.type
_entity_poly.pdbx_seq_one_letter_code
_entity_poly.pdbx_strand_id
1 'polypeptide(L)'
;VAIIDGNETTADLQQLGLDVFSFFGLGCRNISTLFVPDGYDFKPMFEAFEVYSDLKNHSKYFNNYEYNKAIWLVNGEAHYDNGFMLLKKAAEFSSPVSVLYFQTYNRPEMLQKLLKENANKIQCVVSRRAAWAGSYNFGKAQSPAILDYADGIDSTKFLLEIQD
;
A
#
# COMPACT_ATOMS: atom_id res chain seq x y z
N VAL A 1 -0.36 1.56 4.01
CA VAL A 1 1.09 1.34 3.76
C VAL A 1 1.43 -0.12 4.06
N ALA A 2 2.42 -0.70 3.38
CA ALA A 2 2.87 -2.07 3.64
C ALA A 2 4.33 -2.09 4.07
N ILE A 3 4.69 -3.05 4.92
CA ILE A 3 6.06 -3.29 5.36
C ILE A 3 6.48 -4.68 4.87
N ILE A 4 7.57 -4.69 4.11
CA ILE A 4 8.19 -5.86 3.50
C ILE A 4 9.53 -6.08 4.18
N ASP A 5 9.85 -7.31 4.54
CA ASP A 5 11.06 -7.67 5.29
C ASP A 5 12.12 -8.41 4.45
N GLY A 6 11.83 -8.78 3.21
CA GLY A 6 12.74 -9.50 2.32
C GLY A 6 12.57 -11.02 2.30
N ASN A 7 11.74 -11.57 3.19
CA ASN A 7 11.50 -13.00 3.33
C ASN A 7 10.06 -13.40 2.92
N GLU A 8 9.39 -12.55 2.15
CA GLU A 8 8.08 -12.83 1.59
C GLU A 8 8.14 -13.97 0.56
N THR A 9 7.18 -14.87 0.64
CA THR A 9 6.95 -15.86 -0.41
C THR A 9 6.16 -15.25 -1.56
N THR A 10 6.14 -15.91 -2.72
CA THR A 10 5.28 -15.50 -3.85
C THR A 10 3.81 -15.38 -3.43
N ALA A 11 3.33 -16.29 -2.58
CA ALA A 11 1.97 -16.25 -2.06
C ALA A 11 1.72 -15.03 -1.16
N ASP A 12 2.68 -14.67 -0.29
CA ASP A 12 2.60 -13.46 0.54
C ASP A 12 2.51 -12.20 -0.36
N LEU A 13 3.33 -12.13 -1.40
CA LEU A 13 3.36 -11.01 -2.34
C LEU A 13 2.06 -10.94 -3.16
N GLN A 14 1.50 -12.08 -3.59
CA GLN A 14 0.20 -12.09 -4.26
C GLN A 14 -0.91 -11.54 -3.34
N GLN A 15 -0.89 -11.89 -2.05
CA GLN A 15 -1.84 -11.32 -1.08
C GLN A 15 -1.62 -9.82 -0.89
N LEU A 16 -0.37 -9.34 -0.87
CA LEU A 16 -0.08 -7.91 -0.85
C LEU A 16 -0.65 -7.20 -2.09
N GLY A 17 -0.58 -7.85 -3.25
CA GLY A 17 -1.19 -7.34 -4.48
C GLY A 17 -2.69 -7.10 -4.34
N LEU A 18 -3.43 -7.92 -3.57
CA LEU A 18 -4.85 -7.63 -3.28
C LEU A 18 -5.00 -6.30 -2.56
N ASP A 19 -4.15 -6.00 -1.57
CA ASP A 19 -4.22 -4.75 -0.83
C ASP A 19 -3.81 -3.52 -1.67
N VAL A 20 -2.99 -3.71 -2.70
CA VAL A 20 -2.58 -2.64 -3.63
C VAL A 20 -3.66 -2.39 -4.70
N PHE A 21 -4.16 -3.46 -5.32
CA PHE A 21 -4.92 -3.39 -6.57
C PHE A 21 -6.44 -3.47 -6.39
N SER A 22 -6.94 -3.87 -5.21
CA SER A 22 -8.38 -3.89 -4.95
C SER A 22 -9.02 -2.54 -5.28
N PHE A 23 -10.23 -2.57 -5.82
CA PHE A 23 -10.94 -1.36 -6.26
C PHE A 23 -10.11 -0.45 -7.19
N PHE A 24 -9.19 -1.02 -7.98
CA PHE A 24 -8.32 -0.30 -8.91
C PHE A 24 -7.44 0.77 -8.26
N GLY A 25 -7.01 0.57 -7.01
CA GLY A 25 -6.21 1.58 -6.31
C GLY A 25 -7.02 2.73 -5.69
N LEU A 26 -8.36 2.74 -5.82
CA LEU A 26 -9.22 3.83 -5.34
C LEU A 26 -9.77 3.64 -3.92
N GLY A 27 -9.55 2.49 -3.28
CA GLY A 27 -10.00 2.25 -1.91
C GLY A 27 -9.22 3.08 -0.91
N CYS A 28 -9.89 3.64 0.12
CA CYS A 28 -9.24 4.42 1.16
C CYS A 28 -8.16 3.64 1.94
N ARG A 29 -8.33 2.31 2.04
CA ARG A 29 -7.38 1.39 2.67
C ARG A 29 -6.41 0.71 1.69
N ASN A 30 -6.35 1.13 0.44
CA ASN A 30 -5.37 0.57 -0.48
C ASN A 30 -3.94 0.94 -0.10
N ILE A 31 -3.03 0.06 -0.46
CA ILE A 31 -1.61 0.26 -0.21
C ILE A 31 -1.00 1.07 -1.34
N SER A 32 -0.68 2.32 -1.02
CA SER A 32 -0.03 3.30 -1.89
C SER A 32 1.48 3.44 -1.66
N THR A 33 2.00 2.89 -0.56
CA THR A 33 3.42 3.01 -0.20
C THR A 33 3.94 1.76 0.49
N LEU A 34 5.11 1.31 0.05
CA LEU A 34 5.88 0.19 0.59
C LEU A 34 7.06 0.72 1.43
N PHE A 35 7.31 0.08 2.56
CA PHE A 35 8.57 0.15 3.29
C PHE A 35 9.34 -1.14 3.04
N VAL A 36 10.53 -1.03 2.45
CA VAL A 36 11.38 -2.18 2.09
C VAL A 36 12.77 -2.04 2.73
N PRO A 37 13.52 -3.13 2.94
CA PRO A 37 14.91 -3.03 3.39
C PRO A 37 15.80 -2.30 2.37
N ASP A 38 16.90 -1.72 2.83
CA ASP A 38 17.92 -1.19 1.92
C ASP A 38 18.44 -2.30 0.98
N GLY A 39 18.45 -2.01 -0.34
CA GLY A 39 18.89 -2.98 -1.35
C GLY A 39 17.86 -4.06 -1.71
N TYR A 40 16.59 -3.91 -1.33
CA TYR A 40 15.54 -4.85 -1.69
C TYR A 40 15.41 -5.07 -3.21
N ASP A 41 15.36 -6.33 -3.64
CA ASP A 41 15.10 -6.72 -5.03
C ASP A 41 13.59 -6.78 -5.27
N PHE A 42 13.08 -5.89 -6.13
CA PHE A 42 11.66 -5.83 -6.49
C PHE A 42 11.24 -6.88 -7.51
N LYS A 43 12.16 -7.62 -8.12
CA LYS A 43 11.84 -8.59 -9.17
C LYS A 43 10.83 -9.66 -8.70
N PRO A 44 11.00 -10.33 -7.55
CA PRO A 44 10.02 -11.32 -7.08
C PRO A 44 8.63 -10.71 -6.83
N MET A 45 8.57 -9.45 -6.40
CA MET A 45 7.32 -8.72 -6.21
C MET A 45 6.62 -8.46 -7.54
N PHE A 46 7.35 -8.00 -8.56
CA PHE A 46 6.75 -7.80 -9.89
C PHE A 46 6.27 -9.10 -10.51
N GLU A 47 7.04 -10.19 -10.39
CA GLU A 47 6.61 -11.52 -10.85
C GLU A 47 5.34 -11.99 -10.13
N ALA A 48 5.25 -11.80 -8.81
CA ALA A 48 4.05 -12.13 -8.05
C ALA A 48 2.84 -11.27 -8.43
N PHE A 49 3.06 -10.00 -8.77
CA PHE A 49 1.99 -9.06 -9.14
C PHE A 49 1.45 -9.29 -10.56
N GLU A 50 2.12 -10.07 -11.40
CA GLU A 50 1.70 -10.31 -12.79
C GLU A 50 0.29 -10.93 -12.90
N VAL A 51 -0.18 -11.62 -11.86
CA VAL A 51 -1.57 -12.12 -11.78
C VAL A 51 -2.62 -11.00 -11.84
N TYR A 52 -2.22 -9.74 -11.63
CA TYR A 52 -3.07 -8.55 -11.71
C TYR A 52 -2.90 -7.78 -13.02
N SER A 53 -2.18 -8.32 -14.01
CA SER A 53 -1.87 -7.63 -15.28
C SER A 53 -3.10 -7.25 -16.10
N ASP A 54 -4.24 -7.93 -15.88
CA ASP A 54 -5.53 -7.60 -16.50
C ASP A 54 -6.05 -6.19 -16.15
N LEU A 55 -5.50 -5.53 -15.12
CA LEU A 55 -5.77 -4.13 -14.81
C LEU A 55 -5.51 -3.19 -16.00
N LYS A 56 -4.60 -3.56 -16.91
CA LYS A 56 -4.34 -2.83 -18.16
C LYS A 56 -5.58 -2.71 -19.06
N ASN A 57 -6.52 -3.64 -18.94
CA ASN A 57 -7.76 -3.64 -19.71
C ASN A 57 -8.82 -2.68 -19.13
N HIS A 58 -8.61 -2.15 -17.92
CA HIS A 58 -9.50 -1.17 -17.32
C HIS A 58 -9.07 0.26 -17.68
N SER A 59 -9.75 0.85 -18.66
CA SER A 59 -9.36 2.13 -19.28
C SER A 59 -9.05 3.25 -18.30
N LYS A 60 -9.88 3.48 -17.27
CA LYS A 60 -9.63 4.55 -16.30
C LYS A 60 -8.34 4.35 -15.48
N TYR A 61 -8.04 3.10 -15.14
CA TYR A 61 -6.84 2.75 -14.39
C TYR A 61 -5.62 2.89 -15.31
N PHE A 62 -5.70 2.32 -16.52
CA PHE A 62 -4.60 2.35 -17.47
C PHE A 62 -4.28 3.77 -17.97
N ASN A 63 -5.28 4.63 -18.15
CA ASN A 63 -5.06 6.04 -18.48
C ASN A 63 -4.24 6.77 -17.39
N ASN A 64 -4.45 6.46 -16.10
CA ASN A 64 -3.63 7.03 -15.02
C ASN A 64 -2.20 6.52 -15.07
N TYR A 65 -2.01 5.24 -15.38
CA TYR A 65 -0.70 4.64 -15.59
C TYR A 65 0.05 5.34 -16.75
N GLU A 66 -0.56 5.46 -17.94
CA GLU A 66 0.06 6.08 -19.10
C GLU A 66 0.38 7.57 -18.88
N TYR A 67 -0.54 8.30 -18.22
CA TYR A 67 -0.35 9.70 -17.88
C TYR A 67 0.87 9.92 -16.97
N ASN A 68 0.95 9.19 -15.85
CA ASN A 68 2.08 9.33 -14.92
C ASN A 68 3.40 8.87 -15.56
N LYS A 69 3.37 7.77 -16.34
CA LYS A 69 4.53 7.27 -17.08
C LYS A 69 5.07 8.32 -18.03
N ALA A 70 4.20 8.96 -18.82
CA ALA A 70 4.61 9.99 -19.76
C ALA A 70 5.28 11.18 -19.06
N ILE A 71 4.69 11.67 -17.96
CA ILE A 71 5.27 12.78 -17.17
C ILE A 71 6.66 12.42 -16.66
N TRP A 72 6.82 11.23 -16.07
CA TRP A 72 8.09 10.84 -15.48
C TRP A 72 9.18 10.57 -16.51
N LEU A 73 8.82 10.02 -17.67
CA LEU A 73 9.75 9.89 -18.79
C LEU A 73 10.23 11.25 -19.29
N VAL A 74 9.31 12.22 -19.44
CA VAL A 74 9.64 13.59 -19.87
C VAL A 74 10.54 14.28 -18.85
N ASN A 75 10.27 14.10 -17.56
CA ASN A 75 11.03 14.71 -16.47
C ASN A 75 12.35 13.98 -16.16
N GLY A 76 12.62 12.81 -16.76
CA GLY A 76 13.78 11.98 -16.43
C GLY A 76 13.74 11.43 -15.00
N GLU A 77 12.55 11.24 -14.45
CA GLU A 77 12.37 10.73 -13.08
C GLU A 77 12.55 9.22 -13.04
N ALA A 78 13.42 8.73 -12.16
CA ALA A 78 13.65 7.31 -11.99
C ALA A 78 12.43 6.60 -11.40
N HIS A 79 11.98 5.55 -12.09
CA HIS A 79 10.88 4.69 -11.67
C HIS A 79 11.07 3.29 -12.25
N TYR A 80 10.43 2.31 -11.63
CA TYR A 80 10.24 0.98 -12.19
C TYR A 80 8.88 0.89 -12.86
N ASP A 81 8.77 -0.03 -13.80
CA ASP A 81 7.59 -0.20 -14.64
C ASP A 81 7.41 -1.70 -14.92
N ASN A 82 6.19 -2.22 -14.68
CA ASN A 82 5.82 -3.59 -14.98
C ASN A 82 4.71 -3.69 -16.06
N GLY A 83 4.41 -2.60 -16.76
CA GLY A 83 3.43 -2.58 -17.84
C GLY A 83 2.00 -2.23 -17.43
N PHE A 84 1.69 -2.17 -16.13
CA PHE A 84 0.38 -1.75 -15.62
C PHE A 84 0.44 -1.00 -14.28
N MET A 85 1.60 -0.94 -13.64
CA MET A 85 1.83 -0.21 -12.41
C MET A 85 3.25 0.39 -12.45
N LEU A 86 3.38 1.61 -11.94
CA LEU A 86 4.68 2.27 -11.80
C LEU A 86 5.09 2.26 -10.34
N LEU A 87 6.36 1.97 -10.07
CA LEU A 87 6.92 2.00 -8.73
C LEU A 87 7.99 3.10 -8.63
N LYS A 88 7.83 4.02 -7.68
CA LYS A 88 8.73 5.18 -7.55
C LYS A 88 9.18 5.40 -6.11
N LYS A 89 10.43 5.83 -5.92
CA LYS A 89 10.93 6.23 -4.60
C LYS A 89 10.33 7.59 -4.23
N ALA A 90 9.59 7.66 -3.13
CA ALA A 90 8.90 8.89 -2.68
C ALA A 90 8.64 8.86 -1.17
N ALA A 91 8.62 10.02 -0.51
CA ALA A 91 8.45 10.12 0.95
C ALA A 91 6.96 10.12 1.38
N GLU A 92 6.06 10.31 0.43
CA GLU A 92 4.63 10.40 0.60
C GLU A 92 4.01 9.04 0.91
N PHE A 93 2.94 9.06 1.72
CA PHE A 93 2.17 7.86 2.09
C PHE A 93 1.00 7.57 1.14
N SER A 94 0.70 8.49 0.23
CA SER A 94 -0.39 8.41 -0.75
C SER A 94 0.20 8.61 -2.13
N SER A 95 -0.22 7.76 -3.07
CA SER A 95 0.24 7.75 -4.45
C SER A 95 -0.95 7.95 -5.39
N PRO A 96 -0.70 8.45 -6.61
CA PRO A 96 -1.70 8.41 -7.67
C PRO A 96 -2.17 6.99 -7.98
N VAL A 97 -3.31 6.88 -8.66
CA VAL A 97 -3.79 5.60 -9.20
C VAL A 97 -2.74 5.00 -10.13
N SER A 98 -2.59 3.68 -10.08
CA SER A 98 -1.60 2.90 -10.85
C SER A 98 -0.13 3.21 -10.51
N VAL A 99 0.10 3.97 -9.45
CA VAL A 99 1.43 4.26 -8.91
C VAL A 99 1.54 3.67 -7.52
N LEU A 100 2.67 3.04 -7.24
CA LEU A 100 3.07 2.60 -5.92
C LEU A 100 4.35 3.35 -5.52
N TYR A 101 4.38 3.86 -4.30
CA TYR A 101 5.61 4.44 -3.76
C TYR A 101 6.39 3.43 -2.93
N PHE A 102 7.70 3.66 -2.82
CA PHE A 102 8.51 2.94 -1.85
C PHE A 102 9.49 3.84 -1.11
N GLN A 103 9.80 3.44 0.11
CA GLN A 103 10.83 4.00 0.96
C GLN A 103 11.67 2.85 1.51
N THR A 104 12.96 3.11 1.72
CA THR A 104 13.84 2.12 2.33
C THR A 104 13.95 2.34 3.83
N TYR A 105 14.13 1.26 4.58
CA TYR A 105 14.41 1.31 6.01
C TYR A 105 15.54 0.33 6.36
N ASN A 106 16.32 0.68 7.38
CA ASN A 106 17.40 -0.17 7.91
C ASN A 106 17.13 -0.64 9.34
N ARG A 107 16.37 0.14 10.11
CA ARG A 107 16.12 -0.06 11.53
C ARG A 107 14.63 -0.13 11.82
N PRO A 108 14.11 -1.28 12.25
CA PRO A 108 12.69 -1.42 12.56
C PRO A 108 12.19 -0.40 13.58
N GLU A 109 13.02 -0.04 14.56
CA GLU A 109 12.67 0.97 15.57
C GLU A 109 12.40 2.36 14.94
N MET A 110 13.19 2.75 13.94
CA MET A 110 13.05 4.04 13.26
C MET A 110 11.79 4.07 12.39
N LEU A 111 11.49 2.97 11.70
CA LEU A 111 10.24 2.84 10.95
C LEU A 111 9.04 2.88 11.89
N GLN A 112 9.10 2.19 13.04
CA GLN A 112 8.01 2.25 14.03
C GLN A 112 7.77 3.67 14.53
N LYS A 113 8.84 4.44 14.78
CA LYS A 113 8.73 5.85 15.17
C LYS A 113 8.09 6.69 14.05
N LEU A 114 8.55 6.52 12.80
CA LEU A 114 8.02 7.23 11.64
C LEU A 114 6.52 6.96 11.43
N LEU A 115 6.10 5.70 11.57
CA LEU A 115 4.69 5.31 11.46
C LEU A 115 3.84 5.94 12.56
N LYS A 116 4.34 5.99 13.80
CA LYS A 116 3.65 6.65 14.92
C LYS A 116 3.51 8.16 14.72
N GLU A 117 4.58 8.81 14.29
CA GLU A 117 4.59 10.27 14.04
C GLU A 117 3.67 10.68 12.88
N ASN A 118 3.41 9.77 11.94
CA ASN A 118 2.54 9.99 10.78
C ASN A 118 1.24 9.19 10.85
N ALA A 119 0.82 8.74 12.03
CA ALA A 119 -0.38 7.92 12.20
C ALA A 119 -1.64 8.62 11.64
N ASN A 120 -1.71 9.95 11.74
CA ASN A 120 -2.80 10.76 11.18
C ASN A 120 -2.89 10.73 9.64
N LYS A 121 -1.82 10.32 8.95
CA LYS A 121 -1.76 10.19 7.48
C LYS A 121 -1.88 8.75 7.00
N ILE A 122 -1.88 7.78 7.92
CA ILE A 122 -1.82 6.36 7.61
C ILE A 122 -3.07 5.69 8.15
N GLN A 123 -3.95 5.25 7.25
CA GLN A 123 -5.21 4.60 7.63
C GLN A 123 -5.05 3.11 7.96
N CYS A 124 -4.01 2.46 7.41
CA CYS A 124 -3.80 1.03 7.55
C CYS A 124 -2.33 0.70 7.34
N VAL A 125 -1.81 -0.23 8.15
CA VAL A 125 -0.49 -0.83 8.00
C VAL A 125 -0.70 -2.33 7.77
N VAL A 126 -0.07 -2.88 6.73
CA VAL A 126 -0.03 -4.34 6.52
C VAL A 126 1.41 -4.85 6.57
N SER A 127 1.59 -6.04 7.13
CA SER A 127 2.89 -6.71 7.15
C SER A 127 2.72 -8.22 7.13
N ARG A 128 3.73 -8.94 6.66
CA ARG A 128 3.72 -10.40 6.62
C ARG A 128 3.45 -10.97 8.01
N ARG A 129 2.44 -11.83 8.13
CA ARG A 129 1.97 -12.45 9.38
C ARG A 129 1.60 -11.44 10.47
N ALA A 130 1.26 -10.20 10.10
CA ALA A 130 1.01 -9.12 11.06
C ALA A 130 2.17 -8.93 12.06
N ALA A 131 3.42 -9.08 11.59
CA ALA A 131 4.61 -9.01 12.43
C ALA A 131 4.83 -7.65 13.11
N TRP A 132 4.16 -6.60 12.63
CA TRP A 132 4.21 -5.26 13.19
C TRP A 132 3.01 -4.96 14.08
N ALA A 133 3.26 -4.29 15.21
CA ALA A 133 2.21 -3.92 16.16
C ALA A 133 1.12 -3.06 15.48
N GLY A 134 -0.14 -3.51 15.58
CA GLY A 134 -1.28 -2.84 14.96
C GLY A 134 -1.38 -3.00 13.44
N SER A 135 -0.58 -3.88 12.83
CA SER A 135 -0.68 -4.19 11.40
C SER A 135 -1.60 -5.38 11.13
N TYR A 136 -2.19 -5.40 9.95
CA TYR A 136 -2.90 -6.57 9.43
C TYR A 136 -1.97 -7.44 8.61
N ASN A 137 -2.38 -8.70 8.39
CA ASN A 137 -1.68 -9.53 7.39
C ASN A 137 -1.96 -9.01 5.97
N PHE A 138 -1.10 -9.37 5.02
CA PHE A 138 -1.36 -9.10 3.61
C PHE A 138 -2.70 -9.72 3.15
N GLY A 139 -3.37 -9.03 2.23
CA GLY A 139 -4.70 -9.34 1.72
C GLY A 139 -5.85 -8.98 2.66
N LYS A 140 -5.58 -8.26 3.76
CA LYS A 140 -6.58 -7.91 4.78
C LYS A 140 -6.79 -6.42 4.97
N ALA A 141 -6.18 -5.56 4.17
CA ALA A 141 -6.33 -4.11 4.33
C ALA A 141 -7.79 -3.65 4.22
N GLN A 142 -8.58 -4.31 3.37
CA GLN A 142 -9.98 -4.01 3.11
C GLN A 142 -10.98 -4.76 4.01
N SER A 143 -10.51 -5.47 5.04
CA SER A 143 -11.36 -6.22 5.96
C SER A 143 -11.18 -5.72 7.40
N PRO A 144 -11.66 -4.50 7.73
CA PRO A 144 -11.69 -4.03 9.12
C PRO A 144 -12.42 -5.04 10.01
N ALA A 145 -11.85 -5.35 11.16
CA ALA A 145 -12.60 -5.93 12.25
C ALA A 145 -13.61 -4.89 12.78
N ILE A 146 -14.67 -5.35 13.45
CA ILE A 146 -15.72 -4.51 14.03
C ILE A 146 -15.16 -3.45 15.00
N LEU A 147 -13.96 -3.68 15.57
CA LEU A 147 -13.29 -2.77 16.49
C LEU A 147 -12.38 -1.74 15.80
N ASP A 148 -12.25 -1.79 14.47
CA ASP A 148 -11.37 -0.92 13.67
C ASP A 148 -12.06 0.35 13.15
N TYR A 149 -13.21 0.72 13.75
CA TYR A 149 -13.88 1.98 13.43
C TYR A 149 -12.98 3.15 13.83
N ALA A 150 -12.88 4.09 12.88
CA ALA A 150 -12.01 5.23 12.93
C ALA A 150 -12.18 6.03 14.24
N ASP A 151 -11.05 6.51 14.75
CA ASP A 151 -10.92 7.47 15.86
C ASP A 151 -11.05 6.94 17.30
N GLY A 152 -11.17 5.63 17.51
CA GLY A 152 -11.36 5.11 18.88
C GLY A 152 -12.67 5.59 19.52
N ILE A 153 -13.57 6.14 18.70
CA ILE A 153 -14.94 6.44 19.08
C ILE A 153 -15.71 5.16 18.86
N ASP A 154 -16.06 4.54 19.99
CA ASP A 154 -17.01 3.45 20.03
C ASP A 154 -18.31 3.89 19.35
N SER A 155 -18.55 3.39 18.14
CA SER A 155 -19.73 3.74 17.34
C SER A 155 -21.02 3.34 18.05
N THR A 156 -20.97 2.41 19.02
CA THR A 156 -22.13 2.10 19.87
C THR A 156 -22.42 3.23 20.86
N LYS A 157 -21.38 3.93 21.34
CA LYS A 157 -21.51 5.08 22.23
C LYS A 157 -22.09 6.30 21.50
N PHE A 158 -21.67 6.55 20.27
CA PHE A 158 -22.25 7.59 19.42
C PHE A 158 -23.74 7.37 19.15
N LEU A 159 -24.16 6.13 18.86
CA LEU A 159 -25.57 5.80 18.62
C LEU A 159 -26.43 5.90 19.88
N LEU A 160 -25.86 5.66 21.06
CA LEU A 160 -26.54 5.82 22.35
C LEU A 160 -26.69 7.30 22.77
N GLU A 161 -25.83 8.20 22.28
CA GLU A 161 -25.90 9.64 22.54
C GLU A 161 -26.94 10.38 21.66
N ILE A 162 -27.48 9.75 20.61
CA ILE A 162 -28.51 10.34 19.71
C ILE A 162 -29.94 10.06 20.23
N GLN A 163 -30.10 9.36 21.36
CA GLN A 163 -31.40 9.02 21.93
C GLN A 163 -31.99 10.02 22.95
N ASP A 164 -31.39 11.20 23.11
CA ASP A 164 -31.98 12.31 23.89
C ASP A 164 -32.35 13.52 23.00
#